data_AF-A0A3S4MVM3-F1
#
_entry.id   AF-A0A3S4MVM3-F1
#
_cell.length_a   1.000
_cell.length_b   1.000
_cell.length_c   1.000
_cell.angle_alpha   90.00
_cell.angle_beta   90.00
_cell.angle_gamma   90.00
#
_symmetry.space_group_name_H-M   'P 1'
#
loop_
_entity.id
_entity.type
_entity.pdbx_description
1 polymer ?
#
loop_
_entity_poly.entity_id
_entity_poly.type
_entity_poly.pdbx_seq_one_letter_code
_entity_poly.pdbx_strand_id
1 'polypeptide(L)'
;MSRSGYCDDLDNWSLICWRGAVSSAIKGKRGQAFLIELREALDAMPEKRLIADELEADGQFCALGVLGARRGIDMSGIDPNCRETVAAAFDIAPALAAEIVFENDEYPGSYQRQDDGSMKWGRETPEHRWRRMRDWVESSIQATMP
;
A
#
# COMPACT_ATOMS: atom_id res chain seq x y z
N MET A 1 -17.61 -0.28 0.17
CA MET A 1 -16.44 -0.75 0.96
C MET A 1 -15.21 -0.45 0.14
N SER A 2 -14.16 0.04 0.77
CA SER A 2 -12.88 0.28 0.11
C SER A 2 -12.14 -1.01 -0.21
N ARG A 3 -11.14 -0.93 -1.08
CA ARG A 3 -10.32 -2.08 -1.51
C ARG A 3 -9.55 -2.74 -0.36
N SER A 4 -9.22 -1.99 0.68
CA SER A 4 -8.59 -2.51 1.90
C SER A 4 -9.53 -3.36 2.75
N GLY A 5 -10.84 -3.27 2.51
CA GLY A 5 -11.88 -3.91 3.33
C GLY A 5 -12.05 -3.27 4.70
N TYR A 6 -11.54 -2.05 4.92
CA TYR A 6 -11.78 -1.31 6.17
C TYR A 6 -13.22 -0.79 6.20
N CYS A 7 -13.80 -0.80 7.39
CA CYS A 7 -15.16 -0.38 7.66
C CYS A 7 -15.17 0.44 8.95
N ASP A 8 -15.83 1.59 8.93
CA ASP A 8 -15.92 2.50 10.07
C ASP A 8 -16.91 2.03 11.15
N ASP A 9 -17.69 0.98 10.86
CA ASP A 9 -18.74 0.45 11.75
C ASP A 9 -18.25 -0.66 12.69
N LEU A 10 -16.93 -0.84 12.84
CA LEU A 10 -16.36 -1.82 13.77
C LEU A 10 -16.48 -1.34 15.23
N ASP A 11 -16.87 -2.24 16.13
CA ASP A 11 -16.79 -1.97 17.56
C ASP A 11 -15.33 -1.84 18.02
N ASN A 12 -15.12 -1.17 19.16
CA ASN A 12 -13.80 -0.88 19.69
C ASN A 12 -12.92 -2.12 19.86
N TRP A 13 -13.48 -3.26 20.29
CA TRP A 13 -12.70 -4.48 20.51
C TRP A 13 -12.28 -5.12 19.20
N SER A 14 -13.20 -5.23 18.24
CA SER A 14 -12.91 -5.72 16.89
C SER A 14 -11.83 -4.88 16.21
N LEU A 15 -11.87 -3.56 16.35
CA LEU A 15 -10.84 -2.65 15.84
C LEU A 15 -9.48 -2.89 16.51
N ILE A 16 -9.44 -3.05 17.84
CA ILE A 16 -8.19 -3.33 18.58
C ILE A 16 -7.57 -4.65 18.10
N CYS A 17 -8.36 -5.72 18.01
CA CYS A 17 -7.89 -7.01 17.52
C CYS A 17 -7.33 -6.91 16.09
N TRP A 18 -8.03 -6.17 15.22
CA TRP A 18 -7.59 -5.94 13.85
C TRP A 18 -6.25 -5.20 13.79
N ARG A 19 -6.09 -4.11 14.54
CA ARG A 19 -4.82 -3.37 14.61
C ARG A 19 -3.68 -4.20 15.18
N GLY A 20 -3.97 -5.11 16.12
CA GLY A 20 -3.03 -6.13 16.58
C GLY A 20 -2.57 -7.07 15.46
N ALA A 21 -3.51 -7.56 14.63
CA ALA A 21 -3.21 -8.42 13.49
C ALA A 21 -2.35 -7.71 12.43
N VAL A 22 -2.67 -6.45 12.10
CA VAL A 22 -1.86 -5.60 11.20
C VAL A 22 -0.44 -5.43 11.74
N SER A 23 -0.29 -5.05 13.03
CA SER A 23 1.02 -4.88 13.65
C SER A 23 1.85 -6.16 13.62
N SER A 24 1.23 -7.30 13.91
CA SER A 24 1.89 -8.60 13.85
C SER A 24 2.31 -8.97 12.41
N ALA A 25 1.45 -8.70 11.42
CA ALA A 25 1.74 -8.98 10.02
C ALA A 25 2.90 -8.15 9.46
N ILE A 26 2.95 -6.85 9.78
CA ILE A 26 4.06 -5.96 9.41
C ILE A 26 5.37 -6.43 10.03
N LYS A 27 5.38 -6.72 11.34
CA LYS A 27 6.60 -7.07 12.10
C LYS A 27 7.06 -8.52 11.87
N GLY A 28 6.19 -9.39 11.34
CA GLY A 28 6.53 -10.79 11.09
C GLY A 28 7.58 -10.95 9.99
N LYS A 29 8.35 -12.04 10.04
CA LYS A 29 9.44 -12.34 9.08
C LYS A 29 9.01 -12.22 7.62
N ARG A 30 7.83 -12.77 7.28
CA ARG A 30 7.27 -12.71 5.92
C ARG A 30 6.88 -11.30 5.50
N GLY A 31 6.30 -10.51 6.42
CA GLY A 31 5.96 -9.12 6.18
C GLY A 31 7.19 -8.23 6.00
N GLN A 32 8.21 -8.41 6.83
CA GLN A 32 9.48 -7.67 6.70
C GLN A 32 10.19 -7.99 5.37
N ALA A 33 10.29 -9.26 5.00
CA ALA A 33 10.84 -9.65 3.70
C ALA A 33 10.07 -9.02 2.53
N PHE A 34 8.73 -9.04 2.62
CA PHE A 34 7.86 -8.42 1.61
C PHE A 34 8.07 -6.90 1.52
N LEU A 35 8.13 -6.19 2.65
CA LEU A 35 8.30 -4.73 2.68
C LEU A 35 9.67 -4.31 2.12
N ILE A 36 10.73 -5.07 2.42
CA ILE A 36 12.07 -4.83 1.84
C ILE A 36 12.02 -4.98 0.32
N GLU A 37 11.41 -6.05 -0.18
CA GLU A 37 11.28 -6.31 -1.61
C GLU A 37 10.40 -5.26 -2.31
N LEU A 38 9.31 -4.84 -1.66
CA LEU A 38 8.42 -3.79 -2.12
C LEU A 38 9.16 -2.45 -2.23
N ARG A 39 9.96 -2.07 -1.23
CA ARG A 39 10.80 -0.86 -1.28
C ARG A 39 11.71 -0.88 -2.49
N GLU A 40 12.46 -1.98 -2.67
CA GLU A 40 13.35 -2.13 -3.81
C GLU A 40 12.59 -2.06 -5.15
N ALA A 41 11.38 -2.62 -5.22
CA ALA A 41 10.55 -2.57 -6.42
C ALA A 41 10.09 -1.13 -6.71
N LEU A 42 9.65 -0.39 -5.70
CA LEU A 42 9.30 1.04 -5.80
C LEU A 42 10.50 1.89 -6.24
N ASP A 43 11.69 1.60 -5.71
CA ASP A 43 12.94 2.28 -6.04
C ASP A 43 13.44 1.92 -7.46
N ALA A 44 13.10 0.75 -7.98
CA ALA A 44 13.45 0.32 -9.34
C ALA A 44 12.48 0.83 -10.43
N MET A 45 11.31 1.37 -10.08
CA MET A 45 10.35 1.88 -11.06
C MET A 45 10.98 2.96 -11.96
N PRO A 46 10.83 2.91 -13.29
CA PRO A 46 11.33 3.96 -14.19
C PRO A 46 10.55 5.27 -14.00
N GLU A 47 9.23 5.16 -13.83
CA GLU A 47 8.35 6.29 -13.52
C GLU A 47 7.86 6.18 -12.07
N LYS A 48 8.08 7.22 -11.28
CA LYS A 48 7.75 7.25 -9.84
C LYS A 48 6.29 7.64 -9.61
N ARG A 49 5.37 6.80 -10.08
CA ARG A 49 3.92 7.04 -10.06
C ARG A 49 3.17 5.77 -9.68
N LEU A 50 2.16 5.91 -8.81
CA LEU A 50 1.27 4.81 -8.43
C LEU A 50 -0.19 5.15 -8.73
N ILE A 51 -0.96 4.17 -9.21
CA ILE A 51 -2.43 4.28 -9.34
C ILE A 51 -3.12 3.85 -8.05
N ALA A 52 -4.40 4.19 -7.94
CA ALA A 52 -5.32 3.72 -6.89
C ALA A 52 -6.35 2.76 -7.50
N ASP A 53 -7.11 2.07 -6.64
CA ASP A 53 -8.28 1.23 -6.97
C ASP A 53 -8.01 -0.07 -7.76
N GLU A 54 -6.91 -0.15 -8.51
CA GLU A 54 -6.56 -1.33 -9.33
C GLU A 54 -5.17 -1.87 -8.98
N LEU A 55 -4.90 -3.14 -9.30
CA LEU A 55 -3.55 -3.71 -9.18
C LEU A 55 -2.67 -3.25 -10.34
N GLU A 56 -3.24 -3.28 -11.55
CA GLU A 56 -2.64 -2.83 -12.80
C GLU A 56 -3.72 -2.19 -13.68
N ALA A 57 -3.42 -1.05 -14.27
CA ALA A 57 -4.25 -0.41 -15.29
C ALA A 57 -3.35 0.36 -16.26
N ASP A 58 -3.52 0.15 -17.58
CA ASP A 58 -2.74 0.81 -18.63
C ASP A 58 -1.21 0.73 -18.42
N GLY A 59 -0.71 -0.41 -17.93
CA GLY A 59 0.71 -0.62 -17.62
C GLY A 59 1.23 0.16 -16.40
N GLN A 60 0.35 0.79 -15.63
CA GLN A 60 0.64 1.43 -14.35
C GLN A 60 0.14 0.55 -13.21
N PHE A 61 0.73 0.71 -12.03
CA PHE A 61 0.51 -0.20 -10.90
C PHE A 61 0.25 0.54 -9.60
N CYS A 62 -0.54 -0.05 -8.71
CA CYS A 62 -0.53 0.34 -7.29
C CYS A 62 0.71 -0.27 -6.60
N ALA A 63 0.93 0.04 -5.31
CA ALA A 63 2.09 -0.48 -4.57
C ALA A 63 2.23 -2.03 -4.67
N LEU A 64 1.17 -2.79 -4.43
CA LEU A 64 1.19 -4.25 -4.60
C LEU A 64 1.45 -4.67 -6.05
N GLY A 65 0.82 -3.99 -7.01
CA GLY A 65 0.99 -4.27 -8.44
C GLY A 65 2.44 -4.11 -8.92
N VAL A 66 3.18 -3.14 -8.40
CA VAL A 66 4.60 -2.94 -8.73
C VAL A 66 5.40 -4.20 -8.38
N LEU A 67 5.15 -4.76 -7.20
CA LEU A 67 5.82 -5.98 -6.79
C LEU A 67 5.29 -7.20 -7.55
N GLY A 68 3.99 -7.24 -7.88
CA GLY A 68 3.38 -8.29 -8.68
C GLY A 68 4.02 -8.41 -10.05
N ALA A 69 4.20 -7.27 -10.73
CA ALA A 69 4.91 -7.18 -12.00
C ALA A 69 6.37 -7.64 -11.87
N ARG A 70 7.08 -7.21 -10.82
CA ARG A 70 8.48 -7.64 -10.57
C ARG A 70 8.60 -9.15 -10.34
N ARG A 71 7.61 -9.76 -9.67
CA ARG A 71 7.54 -11.21 -9.41
C ARG A 71 7.00 -12.02 -10.58
N GLY A 72 6.49 -11.39 -11.64
CA GLY A 72 5.84 -12.06 -12.77
C GLY A 72 4.52 -12.72 -12.40
N ILE A 73 3.79 -12.17 -11.43
CA ILE A 73 2.44 -12.63 -11.04
C ILE A 73 1.45 -12.15 -12.10
N ASP A 74 0.65 -13.06 -12.66
CA ASP A 74 -0.50 -12.69 -13.49
C ASP A 74 -1.62 -12.12 -12.61
N MET A 75 -1.84 -10.81 -12.70
CA MET A 75 -2.82 -10.09 -11.88
C MET A 75 -4.18 -9.93 -12.56
N SER A 76 -4.33 -10.34 -13.83
CA SER A 76 -5.55 -10.11 -14.63
C SER A 76 -6.80 -10.81 -14.07
N GLY A 77 -6.60 -11.91 -13.33
CA GLY A 77 -7.67 -12.68 -12.69
C GLY A 77 -7.86 -12.42 -11.19
N ILE A 78 -7.08 -11.52 -10.60
CA ILE A 78 -7.15 -11.23 -9.16
C ILE A 78 -8.14 -10.10 -8.94
N ASP A 79 -9.20 -10.34 -8.18
CA ASP A 79 -10.11 -9.27 -7.75
C ASP A 79 -9.35 -8.32 -6.80
N PRO A 80 -9.10 -7.06 -7.20
CA PRO A 80 -8.38 -6.11 -6.37
C PRO A 80 -9.11 -5.84 -5.04
N ASN A 81 -10.44 -5.98 -5.00
CA ASN A 81 -11.27 -5.71 -3.81
C ASN A 81 -11.33 -6.89 -2.82
N CYS A 82 -10.79 -8.04 -3.17
CA CYS A 82 -10.74 -9.20 -2.29
C CYS A 82 -9.34 -9.34 -1.69
N ARG A 83 -9.14 -8.75 -0.51
CA ARG A 83 -7.84 -8.79 0.19
C ARG A 83 -7.33 -10.21 0.42
N GLU A 84 -8.21 -11.20 0.59
CA GLU A 84 -7.84 -12.60 0.79
C GLU A 84 -7.19 -13.20 -0.46
N THR A 85 -7.77 -12.99 -1.65
CA THR A 85 -7.19 -13.48 -2.91
C THR A 85 -5.91 -12.74 -3.26
N VAL A 86 -5.86 -11.43 -3.00
CA VAL A 86 -4.64 -10.63 -3.15
C VAL A 86 -3.55 -11.17 -2.22
N ALA A 87 -3.80 -11.32 -0.92
CA ALA A 87 -2.79 -11.82 0.02
C ALA A 87 -2.28 -13.22 -0.36
N ALA A 88 -3.16 -14.10 -0.83
CA ALA A 88 -2.79 -15.44 -1.27
C ALA A 88 -1.83 -15.40 -2.46
N ALA A 89 -2.10 -14.56 -3.47
CA ALA A 89 -1.23 -14.41 -4.65
C ALA A 89 0.18 -13.89 -4.29
N PHE A 90 0.27 -13.05 -3.26
CA PHE A 90 1.52 -12.44 -2.81
C PHE A 90 2.25 -13.21 -1.69
N ASP A 91 1.66 -14.32 -1.21
CA ASP A 91 2.09 -15.06 -0.02
C ASP A 91 2.29 -14.16 1.20
N ILE A 92 1.27 -13.37 1.55
CA ILE A 92 1.28 -12.52 2.76
C ILE A 92 0.00 -12.69 3.57
N ALA A 93 -0.03 -12.12 4.78
CA ALA A 93 -1.26 -12.11 5.57
C ALA A 93 -2.28 -11.14 4.95
N PRO A 94 -3.59 -11.46 4.93
CA PRO A 94 -4.63 -10.53 4.46
C PRO A 94 -4.61 -9.16 5.15
N ALA A 95 -4.22 -9.12 6.43
CA ALA A 95 -4.05 -7.87 7.16
C ALA A 95 -2.94 -6.98 6.60
N LEU A 96 -1.84 -7.57 6.08
CA LEU A 96 -0.77 -6.80 5.45
C LEU A 96 -1.20 -6.30 4.06
N ALA A 97 -1.85 -7.15 3.27
CA ALA A 97 -2.40 -6.74 1.97
C ALA A 97 -3.39 -5.56 2.14
N ALA A 98 -4.30 -5.68 3.12
CA ALA A 98 -5.26 -4.64 3.45
C ALA A 98 -4.60 -3.32 3.87
N GLU A 99 -3.60 -3.36 4.75
CA GLU A 99 -2.92 -2.14 5.20
C GLU A 99 -2.15 -1.47 4.05
N ILE A 100 -1.46 -2.24 3.19
CA ILE A 100 -0.76 -1.67 2.03
C ILE A 100 -1.75 -1.02 1.06
N VAL A 101 -2.90 -1.64 0.82
CA VAL A 101 -3.95 -1.09 -0.04
C VAL A 101 -4.57 0.16 0.59
N PHE A 102 -4.86 0.14 1.89
CA PHE A 102 -5.37 1.29 2.62
C PHE A 102 -4.41 2.47 2.47
N GLU A 103 -3.13 2.23 2.76
CA GLU A 103 -2.10 3.27 2.60
C GLU A 103 -2.00 3.70 1.13
N ASN A 104 -2.07 2.81 0.15
CA ASN A 104 -2.00 3.23 -1.26
C ASN A 104 -3.18 4.13 -1.68
N ASP A 105 -4.40 3.77 -1.29
CA ASP A 105 -5.63 4.34 -1.86
C ASP A 105 -6.22 5.48 -1.01
N GLU A 106 -6.13 5.40 0.32
CA GLU A 106 -6.94 6.20 1.25
C GLU A 106 -6.25 7.51 1.65
N TYR A 107 -5.80 8.27 0.65
CA TYR A 107 -5.27 9.62 0.86
C TYR A 107 -5.86 10.61 -0.16
N PRO A 108 -6.88 11.39 0.23
CA PRO A 108 -7.62 12.23 -0.72
C PRO A 108 -6.81 13.42 -1.24
N GLY A 109 -5.75 13.82 -0.53
CA GLY A 109 -4.93 14.98 -0.85
C GLY A 109 -4.48 15.76 0.38
N SER A 110 -3.81 16.88 0.15
CA SER A 110 -3.29 17.73 1.21
C SER A 110 -3.28 19.21 0.82
N TYR A 111 -3.18 20.08 1.82
CA TYR A 111 -2.93 21.50 1.57
C TYR A 111 -1.48 21.70 1.18
N GLN A 112 -1.26 22.34 0.03
CA GLN A 112 0.06 22.65 -0.51
C GLN A 112 0.26 24.15 -0.61
N ARG A 113 1.46 24.58 -0.22
CA ARG A 113 1.86 25.98 -0.31
C ARG A 113 2.10 26.35 -1.78
N GLN A 114 1.50 27.45 -2.21
CA GLN A 114 1.65 28.01 -3.55
C GLN A 114 2.79 29.04 -3.59
N ASP A 115 3.20 29.45 -4.79
CA ASP A 115 4.28 30.43 -5.00
C ASP A 115 3.97 31.80 -4.39
N ASP A 116 2.69 32.17 -4.32
CA ASP A 116 2.20 33.40 -3.67
C ASP A 116 2.12 33.31 -2.13
N GLY A 117 2.52 32.16 -1.56
CA GLY A 117 2.50 31.89 -0.12
C GLY A 117 1.16 31.42 0.42
N SER A 118 0.10 31.34 -0.39
CA SER A 118 -1.20 30.81 0.02
C SER A 118 -1.17 29.28 0.19
N MET A 119 -2.11 28.73 0.96
CA MET A 119 -2.32 27.28 1.07
C MET A 119 -3.54 26.89 0.25
N LYS A 120 -3.37 25.92 -0.66
CA LYS A 120 -4.46 25.41 -1.48
C LYS A 120 -4.58 23.90 -1.32
N TRP A 121 -5.80 23.41 -1.16
CA TRP A 121 -6.04 21.97 -1.17
C TRP A 121 -5.86 21.42 -2.57
N GLY A 122 -5.07 20.36 -2.69
CA GLY A 122 -4.87 19.62 -3.93
C GLY A 122 -5.12 18.14 -3.73
N ARG A 123 -5.73 17.49 -4.74
CA ARG A 123 -5.85 16.04 -4.78
C ARG A 123 -4.48 15.38 -4.79
N GLU A 124 -4.39 14.19 -4.22
CA GLU A 124 -3.19 13.37 -4.34
C GLU A 124 -2.92 13.06 -5.82
N THR A 125 -1.68 13.32 -6.26
CA THR A 125 -1.20 12.92 -7.58
C THR A 125 -0.56 11.54 -7.50
N PRO A 126 -0.45 10.81 -8.62
CA PRO A 126 0.26 9.53 -8.66
C PRO A 126 1.70 9.59 -8.14
N GLU A 127 2.42 10.70 -8.36
CA GLU A 127 3.77 10.94 -7.81
C GLU A 127 3.77 11.10 -6.30
N HIS A 128 2.80 11.84 -5.77
CA HIS A 128 2.67 12.02 -4.33
C HIS A 128 2.34 10.70 -3.64
N ARG A 129 1.47 9.89 -4.25
CA ARG A 129 1.18 8.53 -3.78
C ARG A 129 2.44 7.67 -3.75
N TRP A 130 3.22 7.66 -4.83
CA TRP A 130 4.49 6.92 -4.88
C TRP A 130 5.41 7.32 -3.74
N ARG A 131 5.63 8.63 -3.54
CA ARG A 131 6.52 9.14 -2.49
C ARG A 131 6.03 8.72 -1.10
N ARG A 132 4.73 8.92 -0.83
CA ARG A 132 4.11 8.58 0.45
C ARG A 132 4.19 7.09 0.73
N MET A 133 3.91 6.24 -0.26
CA MET A 133 4.04 4.80 -0.13
C MET A 133 5.49 4.38 0.12
N ARG A 134 6.45 4.95 -0.61
CA ARG A 134 7.87 4.67 -0.39
C ARG A 134 8.28 5.02 1.04
N ASP A 135 7.90 6.20 1.53
CA ASP A 135 8.24 6.65 2.88
C ASP A 135 7.56 5.79 3.97
N TRP A 136 6.29 5.41 3.76
CA TRP A 136 5.57 4.50 4.64
C TRP A 136 6.23 3.11 4.68
N VAL A 137 6.60 2.54 3.54
CA VAL A 137 7.27 1.24 3.46
C VAL A 137 8.60 1.29 4.22
N GLU A 138 9.43 2.31 3.98
CA GLU A 138 10.71 2.47 4.67
C GLU A 138 10.50 2.59 6.20
N SER A 139 9.51 3.37 6.64
CA SER A 139 9.19 3.50 8.07
C SER A 139 8.67 2.21 8.73
N SER A 140 8.14 1.29 7.93
CA SER A 140 7.58 0.01 8.37
C SER A 140 8.64 -1.12 8.43
N ILE A 141 9.82 -0.90 7.85
CA ILE A 141 10.94 -1.83 7.93
C ILE A 141 11.66 -1.63 9.26
N GLN A 142 11.80 -2.71 10.01
CA GLN A 142 12.59 -2.70 11.24
C GLN A 142 14.07 -2.71 10.88
N ALA A 143 14.85 -1.80 11.46
CA ALA A 143 16.30 -1.87 11.38
C ALA A 143 16.76 -3.20 11.99
N THR A 144 17.15 -4.15 11.15
CA THR A 144 17.87 -5.34 11.60
C THR A 144 19.20 -4.87 12.17
N MET A 145 19.31 -4.82 13.49
CA MET A 145 20.62 -4.85 14.11
C MET A 145 21.26 -6.19 13.75
N PRO A 146 22.49 -6.20 13.20
CA PRO A 146 23.21 -7.44 12.89
C PRO A 146 23.46 -8.28 14.15
#